data_AF-A0A0F8ZFQ5-F1
#
_entry.id   AF-A0A0F8ZFQ5-F1
#
_cell.length_a   1.000
_cell.length_b   1.000
_cell.length_c   1.000
_cell.angle_alpha   90.00
_cell.angle_beta   90.00
_cell.angle_gamma   90.00
#
_symmetry.space_group_name_H-M   'P 1'
#
loop_
_entity.id
_entity.type
_entity.pdbx_description
1 polymer ?
#
loop_
_entity_poly.entity_id
_entity_poly.type
_entity_poly.pdbx_seq_one_letter_code
_entity_poly.pdbx_strand_id
1 'polypeptide(L)' 'YFAHSYHVVPMDTEVIAATTDYGYEFVSAVWKDNLFATQFHPEKSQAVGLRLLSNFVNL' A
#
# COMPACT_ATOMS: atom_id res chain seq x y z
N TYR A 1 -7.69 -2.54 4.42
CA TYR A 1 -8.88 -1.69 4.64
C TYR A 1 -8.61 -0.35 4.03
N PHE A 2 -9.44 0.06 3.07
CA PHE A 2 -9.34 1.35 2.37
C PHE A 2 -10.51 2.23 2.79
N ALA A 3 -10.25 3.51 3.05
CA ALA A 3 -11.26 4.52 3.31
C ALA A 3 -10.72 5.89 2.87
N HIS A 4 -10.82 6.19 1.57
CA HIS A 4 -10.28 7.40 0.97
C HIS A 4 -11.09 7.78 -0.28
N SER A 5 -11.07 9.07 -0.65
CA SER A 5 -11.70 9.58 -1.88
C SER A 5 -10.69 9.86 -3.00
N TYR A 6 -9.41 9.98 -2.66
CA TYR A 6 -8.31 10.24 -3.59
C TYR A 6 -7.25 9.16 -3.45
N HIS A 7 -6.48 8.93 -4.50
CA HIS A 7 -5.32 8.05 -4.48
C HIS A 7 -4.14 8.75 -5.17
N VAL A 8 -2.94 8.23 -4.94
CA VAL A 8 -1.73 8.74 -5.60
C VAL A 8 -1.68 8.29 -7.06
N VAL A 9 -1.22 9.19 -7.93
CA VAL A 9 -0.75 8.88 -9.28
C VAL A 9 0.73 9.28 -9.32
N PRO A 10 1.66 8.34 -9.11
CA PRO A 10 3.08 8.68 -9.00
C PRO A 10 3.63 9.09 -10.36
N MET A 11 4.52 10.09 -10.36
CA MET A 11 5.24 10.52 -11.57
C MET A 11 6.26 9.47 -12.03
N ASP A 12 6.89 8.80 -11.07
CA ASP A 12 7.82 7.69 -11.27
C ASP A 12 7.05 6.38 -11.09
N THR A 13 6.81 5.64 -12.18
CA THR A 13 6.04 4.39 -12.14
C THR A 13 6.84 3.22 -11.56
N GLU A 14 8.16 3.32 -11.46
CA GLU A 14 9.00 2.23 -10.93
C GLU A 14 8.79 2.02 -9.42
N VAL A 15 8.23 3.00 -8.72
CA VAL A 15 7.95 2.90 -7.28
C VAL A 15 6.67 2.14 -6.95
N ILE A 16 5.87 1.77 -7.95
CA ILE A 16 4.58 1.08 -7.73
C ILE A 16 4.86 -0.34 -7.27
N ALA A 17 4.52 -0.63 -6.00
CA ALA A 17 4.71 -1.96 -5.42
C ALA A 17 3.46 -2.82 -5.50
N ALA A 18 2.28 -2.20 -5.47
CA ALA A 18 1.00 -2.89 -5.64
C ALA A 18 -0.06 -1.97 -6.23
N THR A 19 -0.94 -2.56 -7.04
CA THR A 19 -2.19 -1.95 -7.49
C THR A 19 -3.39 -2.67 -6.87
N THR A 20 -4.55 -2.05 -6.92
CA THR A 20 -5.81 -2.64 -6.47
C THR A 20 -6.93 -2.21 -7.40
N ASP A 21 -7.81 -3.15 -7.74
CA ASP A 21 -9.02 -2.86 -8.51
C ASP A 21 -10.17 -2.45 -7.56
N TYR A 22 -10.76 -1.30 -7.83
CA TYR A 22 -12.00 -0.83 -7.23
C TYR A 22 -12.90 -0.20 -8.30
N GLY A 23 -13.23 -0.97 -9.34
CA GLY A 23 -13.93 -0.49 -10.54
C GLY A 23 -13.04 0.29 -11.51
N TYR A 24 -11.83 0.62 -11.07
CA TYR A 24 -10.67 1.01 -11.86
C TYR A 24 -9.40 0.62 -11.07
N GLU A 25 -8.27 0.54 -11.76
CA GLU A 25 -6.99 0.25 -11.13
C GLU A 25 -6.39 1.50 -10.48
N PHE A 26 -5.95 1.39 -9.22
CA PHE A 26 -5.23 2.44 -8.52
C PHE A 26 -4.01 1.90 -7.76
N VAL A 27 -3.04 2.78 -7.48
CA VAL A 27 -1.84 2.43 -6.69
C VAL A 27 -2.22 2.29 -5.22
N SER A 28 -2.02 1.10 -4.66
CA SER A 28 -2.38 0.78 -3.28
C SER A 28 -1.18 0.65 -2.35
N ALA A 29 0.02 0.47 -2.89
CA ALA A 29 1.28 0.57 -2.16
C ALA A 29 2.44 1.02 -3.07
N VAL A 30 3.41 1.72 -2.46
CA VAL A 30 4.66 2.11 -3.11
C VAL A 30 5.86 1.61 -2.31
N TRP A 31 6.95 1.34 -3.01
CA TRP A 31 8.23 0.96 -2.41
C TRP A 31 9.36 1.60 -3.21
N LYS A 32 10.28 2.29 -2.52
CA LYS A 32 11.55 2.75 -3.07
C LYS A 32 12.66 2.64 -2.03
N ASP A 33 13.66 1.82 -2.28
CA ASP A 33 14.77 1.55 -1.36
C ASP A 33 14.26 1.15 0.05
N ASN A 34 14.47 1.99 1.06
CA ASN A 34 14.01 1.80 2.43
C ASN A 34 12.66 2.48 2.74
N LEU A 35 12.02 3.10 1.76
CA LEU A 35 10.71 3.73 1.89
C LEU A 35 9.61 2.77 1.43
N PHE A 36 8.64 2.58 2.31
CA PHE A 36 7.44 1.80 2.04
C PHE A 36 6.22 2.57 2.53
N ALA A 37 5.16 2.61 1.72
CA ALA A 37 3.90 3.23 2.10
C ALA A 37 2.71 2.46 1.53
N THR A 38 1.62 2.41 2.29
CA THR A 38 0.36 1.79 1.91
C THR A 38 -0.76 2.81 1.89
N GLN A 39 -1.62 2.76 0.86
CA GLN A 39 -2.85 3.54 0.82
C GLN A 39 -3.92 2.97 1.76
N PHE A 40 -3.89 1.65 1.98
CA PHE A 40 -4.73 1.01 3.00
C PHE A 40 -4.14 1.18 4.40
N HIS A 41 -5.00 0.99 5.39
CA HIS A 41 -4.66 0.99 6.81
C HIS A 41 -4.33 -0.44 7.28
N PRO A 42 -3.05 -0.85 7.37
CA PRO A 42 -2.71 -2.20 7.82
C PRO A 42 -3.17 -2.45 9.27
N GLU A 43 -3.13 -1.45 10.14
CA GLU A 43 -3.62 -1.52 11.53
C GLU A 43 -5.13 -1.80 11.63
N LYS A 44 -5.91 -1.38 10.63
CA LYS A 44 -7.35 -1.67 10.53
C LYS A 44 -7.68 -2.92 9.72
N SER A 45 -6.66 -3.65 9.26
CA SER A 45 -6.80 -4.83 8.38
C SER A 45 -6.63 -6.16 9.12
N GLN A 46 -6.79 -6.16 10.44
CA GLN A 46 -6.79 -7.36 11.30
C GLN A 46 -5.53 -8.23 11.10
N ALA A 47 -5.67 -9.56 11.16
CA ALA A 47 -4.55 -10.50 11.10
C ALA A 47 -3.69 -10.34 9.83
N VAL A 48 -4.29 -9.99 8.70
CA VAL A 48 -3.56 -9.78 7.43
C VAL A 48 -2.70 -8.52 7.52
N GLY A 49 -3.23 -7.44 8.09
CA GLY A 49 -2.49 -6.20 8.29
C GLY A 49 -1.37 -6.33 9.33
N LEU A 50 -1.61 -7.04 10.43
CA LEU A 50 -0.58 -7.36 11.42
C LEU A 50 0.56 -8.19 10.81
N ARG A 51 0.24 -9.15 9.95
CA ARG A 51 1.26 -9.92 9.23
C ARG A 51 2.11 -9.02 8.33
N LEU A 52 1.50 -8.07 7.62
CA LEU A 52 2.23 -7.13 6.78
C LEU A 52 3.17 -6.23 7.61
N LEU A 53 2.69 -5.69 8.74
CA LEU A 53 3.52 -4.88 9.64
C LEU A 53 4.68 -5.70 10.23
N SER A 54 4.42 -6.96 10.62
CA SER A 54 5.46 -7.87 11.10
C SER A 54 6.52 -8.12 10.02
N ASN A 55 6.11 -8.36 8.77
CA ASN A 55 7.06 -8.50 7.67
C ASN A 55 7.90 -7.23 7.50
N PHE A 56 7.27 -6.05 7.56
CA PHE A 56 7.97 -4.77 7.42
C PHE A 56 9.02 -4.54 8.51
N VAL A 57 8.71 -4.86 9.77
CA VAL A 57 9.64 -4.70 10.90
C VAL A 57 10.82 -5.68 10.85
N ASN A 58 10.66 -6.83 10.18
CA ASN A 58 11.66 -7.88 10.08
C ASN A 58 12.48 -7.87 8.78
N LEU A 59 12.38 -6.80 7.98
CA LEU A 59 13.15 -6.61 6.74
C LEU A 59 14.63 -6.33 7.00
#